data_AF-A0A7J7MB17-F1
#
_entry.id   AF-A0A7J7MB17-F1
#
_cell.length_a   1.000
_cell.length_b   1.000
_cell.length_c   1.000
_cell.angle_alpha   90.00
_cell.angle_beta   90.00
_cell.angle_gamma   90.00
#
_symmetry.space_group_name_H-M   'P 1'
#
loop_
_entity.id
_entity.type
_entity.pdbx_description
1 polymer ?
#
loop_
_entity_poly.entity_id
_entity_poly.type
_entity_poly.pdbx_seq_one_letter_code
_entity_poly.pdbx_strand_id
1 'polypeptide(L)'
;MFFSLLISHSFLGLLPNGNFEQGPKPSNLVKTVIKGKYSLPKWKIDGVVEYIKGGIQPGARWSDSNTDGVHSVKLGSGASVSQNITLKPGSIYFLTFAVMKTCLQNEVLWVVVPSQPLVLPLQNLYSNISSGGDVYAWGFRAAAKVGTVTFYNPEVQKNGACGIQVDSIAIKEASVPLTTRANLVRNGGFEEGPNMLKFRTNGVLLPPGQYFTSPLPGWIIESVKAVKFIDTGYAVPFGSGAVELISGNEGTISQILRTIPNKFYNLTFTVGDASDFCYGTLTVEVSVGKETWKVPYEAFGNGGSKTVTFKFKAIFSRTTIKFVSGSYERNFEHVDLPCGPVVDQVIVTPLPWYQSDLVESDLVAMAEGPNATDPAQVLAQQVGGPSINPRPLNTRTRLDQLEDKMLALSGIIDQVTTLEERLDGFSDDQAHVGERLVTLEGVVEGNMATLLDQVAELSSKVNLLSSSQSQQRAGSSNNYNKGKNGGYQARSVGDQGHGQNRSGGASAGGASSSNSGREYHRPRNNGGASSSS
;
A
#
# COMPACT_ATOMS: atom_id res chain seq x y z
N MET A 1 -35.55 47.47 -15.79
CA MET A 1 -34.32 47.17 -15.03
C MET A 1 -34.23 45.67 -14.86
N PHE A 2 -33.31 45.01 -15.55
CA PHE A 2 -33.00 43.59 -15.27
C PHE A 2 -31.94 43.54 -14.18
N PHE A 3 -32.27 42.96 -13.02
CA PHE A 3 -31.27 42.59 -12.03
C PHE A 3 -30.50 41.39 -12.55
N SER A 4 -29.25 41.60 -12.95
CA SER A 4 -28.32 40.50 -13.22
C SER A 4 -27.99 39.84 -11.89
N LEU A 5 -28.58 38.67 -11.64
CA LEU A 5 -28.23 37.84 -10.50
C LEU A 5 -26.87 37.20 -10.81
N LEU A 6 -25.79 37.90 -10.44
CA LEU A 6 -24.45 37.31 -10.39
C LEU A 6 -24.48 36.17 -9.38
N ILE A 7 -24.71 34.95 -9.86
CA ILE A 7 -24.42 33.73 -9.10
C ILE A 7 -22.90 33.73 -8.91
N SER A 8 -22.47 34.23 -7.76
CA SER A 8 -21.09 34.07 -7.28
C SER A 8 -20.88 32.56 -7.08
N HIS A 9 -20.38 31.91 -8.13
CA HIS A 9 -20.02 30.50 -8.08
C HIS A 9 -18.92 30.37 -7.02
N SER A 10 -19.30 29.83 -5.86
CA SER A 10 -18.39 29.65 -4.75
C SER A 10 -17.36 28.60 -5.15
N PHE A 11 -16.16 29.06 -5.50
CA PHE A 11 -14.93 28.29 -5.59
C PHE A 11 -14.57 27.75 -4.19
N LEU A 12 -15.33 26.75 -3.74
CA LEU A 12 -15.19 26.16 -2.41
C LEU A 12 -13.76 25.63 -2.21
N GLY A 13 -13.04 26.26 -1.28
CA GLY A 13 -11.72 25.82 -0.86
C GLY A 13 -10.53 26.39 -1.63
N LEU A 14 -10.68 27.22 -2.66
CA LEU A 14 -9.51 27.91 -3.23
C LEU A 14 -8.80 28.77 -2.16
N LEU A 15 -7.46 28.76 -2.18
CA LEU A 15 -6.68 29.74 -1.44
C LEU A 15 -6.93 31.16 -1.99
N PRO A 16 -6.75 32.23 -1.18
CA PRO A 16 -6.82 33.60 -1.67
C PRO A 16 -5.93 33.82 -2.91
N ASN A 17 -6.54 34.09 -4.06
CA ASN A 17 -5.87 34.16 -5.36
C ASN A 17 -5.08 32.89 -5.75
N GLY A 18 -5.55 31.71 -5.35
CA GLY A 18 -4.90 30.42 -5.63
C GLY A 18 -5.00 29.95 -7.10
N ASN A 19 -5.95 30.51 -7.85
CA ASN A 19 -6.12 30.39 -9.31
C ASN A 19 -5.55 31.59 -10.08
N PHE A 20 -4.78 32.46 -9.42
CA PHE A 20 -4.03 33.58 -9.99
C PHE A 20 -4.79 34.64 -10.83
N GLU A 21 -6.11 34.56 -10.96
CA GLU A 21 -6.94 35.50 -11.74
C GLU A 21 -6.79 36.98 -11.30
N GLN A 22 -6.42 37.23 -10.05
CA GLN A 22 -5.99 38.55 -9.62
C GLN A 22 -4.51 38.77 -9.98
N GLY A 23 -4.26 39.25 -11.19
CA GLY A 23 -2.91 39.46 -11.71
C GLY A 23 -2.12 40.64 -11.11
N PRO A 24 -0.79 40.68 -11.31
CA PRO A 24 0.06 41.83 -10.96
C PRO A 24 -0.32 43.12 -11.68
N LYS A 25 0.02 44.27 -11.09
CA LYS A 25 -0.08 45.59 -11.77
C LYS A 25 0.78 45.60 -13.03
N PRO A 26 0.36 46.22 -14.16
CA PRO A 26 1.16 46.31 -15.38
C PRO A 26 2.55 46.92 -15.18
N SER A 27 2.69 47.91 -14.28
CA SER A 27 3.97 48.50 -13.88
C SER A 27 4.97 47.48 -13.31
N ASN A 28 4.46 46.39 -12.73
CA ASN A 28 5.20 45.35 -12.04
C ASN A 28 5.42 44.12 -12.93
N LEU A 29 5.18 44.22 -14.24
CA LEU A 29 5.47 43.19 -15.22
C LEU A 29 6.57 43.66 -16.18
N VAL A 30 7.37 42.72 -16.69
CA VAL A 30 8.25 42.88 -17.86
C VAL A 30 7.98 41.69 -18.77
N LYS A 31 7.19 41.93 -19.83
CA LYS A 31 6.49 40.85 -20.56
C LYS A 31 5.64 40.04 -19.56
N THR A 32 5.99 38.78 -19.33
CA THR A 32 5.41 37.85 -18.35
C THR A 32 6.07 37.93 -16.97
N VAL A 33 7.34 38.35 -16.86
CA VAL A 33 8.12 38.28 -15.62
C VAL A 33 7.59 39.29 -14.58
N ILE A 34 7.35 38.80 -13.35
CA ILE A 34 6.87 39.61 -12.23
C ILE A 34 8.06 40.32 -11.53
N LYS A 35 8.01 41.65 -11.47
CA LYS A 35 8.96 42.48 -10.70
C LYS A 35 8.47 42.68 -9.28
N GLY A 36 9.26 42.25 -8.30
CA GLY A 36 9.10 42.61 -6.89
C GLY A 36 8.34 41.58 -6.05
N LYS A 37 8.88 41.34 -4.84
CA LYS A 37 8.56 40.23 -3.92
C LYS A 37 7.07 40.05 -3.56
N TYR A 38 6.28 41.12 -3.61
CA TYR A 38 4.87 41.15 -3.22
C TYR A 38 3.96 41.67 -4.34
N SER A 39 4.42 41.61 -5.60
CA SER A 39 3.67 42.12 -6.75
C SER A 39 2.61 41.17 -7.28
N LEU A 40 2.68 39.89 -6.93
CA LEU A 40 1.61 38.91 -7.15
C LEU A 40 0.60 39.02 -6.01
N PRO A 41 -0.67 39.38 -6.25
CA PRO A 41 -1.64 39.54 -5.17
C PRO A 41 -1.79 38.28 -4.32
N LYS A 42 -1.76 38.45 -2.98
CA LYS A 42 -1.86 37.40 -1.95
C LYS A 42 -0.70 36.39 -1.89
N TRP A 43 0.29 36.48 -2.77
CA TRP A 43 1.44 35.56 -2.81
C TRP A 43 2.76 36.31 -2.70
N LYS A 44 3.70 35.76 -1.93
CA LYS A 44 5.09 36.20 -1.89
C LYS A 44 5.89 35.37 -2.90
N ILE A 45 6.55 36.05 -3.83
CA ILE A 45 7.44 35.42 -4.81
C ILE A 45 8.90 35.44 -4.33
N ASP A 46 9.70 34.46 -4.75
CA ASP A 46 11.17 34.50 -4.68
C ASP A 46 11.75 33.97 -5.99
N GLY A 47 12.92 34.48 -6.40
CA GLY A 47 13.51 34.15 -7.71
C GLY A 47 12.70 34.71 -8.90
N VAL A 48 12.80 34.04 -10.06
CA VAL A 48 12.15 34.46 -11.31
C VAL A 48 10.80 33.74 -11.46
N VAL A 49 9.71 34.51 -11.32
CA VAL A 49 8.34 34.02 -11.52
C VAL A 49 7.70 34.77 -12.69
N GLU A 50 7.07 34.03 -13.59
CA GLU A 50 6.31 34.57 -14.72
C GLU A 50 4.80 34.45 -14.47
N TYR A 51 4.06 35.53 -14.74
CA TYR A 51 2.60 35.54 -14.80
C TYR A 51 2.16 35.18 -16.22
N ILE A 52 1.54 34.01 -16.36
CA ILE A 52 1.08 33.47 -17.64
C ILE A 52 -0.38 33.87 -17.83
N LYS A 53 -0.69 34.40 -19.03
CA LYS A 53 -2.07 34.67 -19.47
C LYS A 53 -2.45 33.70 -20.58
N GLY A 54 -3.61 33.06 -20.43
CA GLY A 54 -4.15 32.09 -21.35
C GLY A 54 -4.62 32.72 -22.66
N GLY A 55 -4.75 31.86 -23.66
CA GLY A 55 -4.91 32.22 -25.07
C GLY A 55 -3.75 31.65 -25.89
N ILE A 56 -3.81 31.84 -27.21
CA ILE A 56 -2.82 31.30 -28.15
C ILE A 56 -1.45 31.96 -27.91
N GLN A 57 -0.57 31.29 -27.16
CA GLN A 57 0.83 31.68 -27.02
C GLN A 57 1.72 30.94 -28.03
N PRO A 58 2.81 31.57 -28.52
CA PRO A 58 3.80 30.88 -29.35
C PRO A 58 4.54 29.82 -28.53
N GLY A 59 4.33 28.53 -28.85
CA GLY A 59 5.07 27.41 -28.26
C GLY A 59 4.49 26.80 -26.99
N ALA A 60 3.41 27.36 -26.41
CA ALA A 60 2.68 26.76 -25.30
C ALA A 60 1.16 26.84 -25.57
N ARG A 61 0.51 25.69 -25.82
CA ARG A 61 -0.93 25.62 -26.07
C ARG A 61 -1.70 25.62 -24.74
N TRP A 62 -1.89 26.80 -24.14
CA TRP A 62 -3.13 27.02 -23.39
C TRP A 62 -4.25 27.25 -24.38
N SER A 63 -5.04 26.22 -24.65
CA SER A 63 -6.20 26.32 -25.52
C SER A 63 -7.34 25.44 -25.02
N ASP A 64 -7.94 25.84 -23.90
CA ASP A 64 -9.40 25.95 -23.91
C ASP A 64 -9.90 27.10 -23.03
N SER A 65 -11.00 27.74 -23.45
CA SER A 65 -11.63 28.87 -22.76
C SER A 65 -12.59 28.45 -21.64
N ASN A 66 -12.63 27.16 -21.33
CA ASN A 66 -13.70 26.50 -20.58
C ASN A 66 -13.21 25.84 -19.27
N THR A 67 -11.95 26.06 -18.87
CA THR A 67 -11.40 25.57 -17.59
C THR A 67 -11.24 26.73 -16.60
N ASP A 68 -11.22 26.42 -15.30
CA ASP A 68 -11.23 27.44 -14.24
C ASP A 68 -9.92 28.25 -14.24
N GLY A 69 -10.00 29.47 -14.78
CA GLY A 69 -8.90 30.42 -14.85
C GLY A 69 -8.28 30.54 -16.23
N VAL A 70 -7.96 31.78 -16.61
CA VAL A 70 -7.13 32.11 -17.77
C VAL A 70 -5.67 32.25 -17.32
N HIS A 71 -5.37 32.32 -16.03
CA HIS A 71 -4.08 32.72 -15.50
C HIS A 71 -3.40 31.62 -14.68
N SER A 72 -2.07 31.72 -14.59
CA SER A 72 -1.25 30.82 -13.78
C SER A 72 0.14 31.42 -13.58
N VAL A 73 0.97 30.78 -12.74
CA VAL A 73 2.35 31.21 -12.51
C VAL A 73 3.35 30.14 -12.93
N LYS A 74 4.38 30.53 -13.69
CA LYS A 74 5.49 29.65 -14.03
C LYS A 74 6.71 29.99 -13.17
N LEU A 75 7.24 28.97 -12.50
CA LEU A 75 8.41 29.03 -11.63
C LEU A 75 9.66 28.71 -12.44
N GLY A 76 10.53 29.70 -12.63
CA GLY A 76 11.88 29.47 -13.14
C GLY A 76 12.79 28.77 -12.13
N SER A 77 14.04 28.54 -12.50
CA SER A 77 15.02 27.87 -11.65
C SER A 77 15.26 28.57 -10.31
N GLY A 78 15.17 27.81 -9.22
CA GLY A 78 15.30 28.32 -7.85
C GLY A 78 14.16 29.27 -7.43
N ALA A 79 13.08 29.37 -8.21
CA ALA A 79 11.96 30.27 -7.91
C ALA A 79 10.91 29.60 -7.02
N SER A 80 10.19 30.43 -6.26
CA SER A 80 9.04 29.97 -5.48
C SER A 80 7.89 30.97 -5.44
N VAL A 81 6.69 30.45 -5.18
CA VAL A 81 5.54 31.21 -4.69
C VAL A 81 5.12 30.67 -3.34
N SER A 82 4.81 31.56 -2.40
CA SER A 82 4.47 31.22 -1.02
C SER A 82 3.31 32.04 -0.48
N GLN A 83 2.46 31.42 0.34
CA GLN A 83 1.35 32.09 1.01
C GLN A 83 1.21 31.61 2.45
N ASN A 84 0.94 32.55 3.36
CA ASN A 84 0.59 32.24 4.74
C ASN A 84 -0.89 31.91 4.86
N ILE A 85 -1.19 30.77 5.48
CA ILE A 85 -2.53 30.22 5.64
C ILE A 85 -2.89 30.08 7.12
N THR A 86 -4.18 30.23 7.43
CA THR A 86 -4.71 30.05 8.79
C THR A 86 -5.32 28.66 8.92
N LEU A 87 -4.94 27.94 9.97
CA LEU A 87 -5.24 26.52 10.18
C LEU A 87 -5.74 26.28 11.62
N LYS A 88 -6.39 25.14 11.84
CA LYS A 88 -6.69 24.62 13.19
C LYS A 88 -5.60 23.63 13.60
N PRO A 89 -4.84 23.88 14.68
CA PRO A 89 -3.85 22.92 15.18
C PRO A 89 -4.48 21.55 15.46
N GLY A 90 -3.80 20.49 15.03
CA GLY A 90 -4.27 19.11 15.18
C GLY A 90 -5.15 18.59 14.04
N SER A 91 -5.88 19.46 13.33
CA SER A 91 -6.69 19.07 12.15
C SER A 91 -5.80 18.60 10.99
N ILE A 92 -6.35 17.71 10.16
CA ILE A 92 -5.76 17.29 8.88
C ILE A 92 -6.33 18.18 7.78
N TYR A 93 -5.49 18.56 6.83
CA TYR A 93 -5.85 19.36 5.67
C TYR A 93 -5.36 18.70 4.39
N PHE A 94 -6.16 18.79 3.33
CA PHE A 94 -5.80 18.36 1.99
C PHE A 94 -5.51 19.59 1.14
N LEU A 95 -4.28 19.70 0.64
CA LEU A 95 -3.88 20.70 -0.34
C LEU A 95 -4.02 20.07 -1.73
N THR A 96 -4.92 20.61 -2.56
CA THR A 96 -5.04 20.23 -3.98
C THR A 96 -4.47 21.34 -4.84
N PHE A 97 -3.72 21.02 -5.91
CA PHE A 97 -3.17 22.02 -6.82
C PHE A 97 -3.00 21.45 -8.23
N ALA A 98 -3.06 22.32 -9.23
CA ALA A 98 -2.72 22.02 -10.61
C ALA A 98 -1.24 22.29 -10.88
N VAL A 99 -0.60 21.43 -11.68
CA VAL A 99 0.79 21.58 -12.11
C VAL A 99 0.98 21.11 -13.55
N MET A 100 1.86 21.79 -14.28
CA MET A 100 2.31 21.40 -15.62
C MET A 100 3.80 21.71 -15.75
N LYS A 101 4.59 20.80 -16.35
CA LYS A 101 5.95 21.12 -16.82
C LYS A 101 5.90 21.66 -18.24
N THR A 102 6.62 22.73 -18.53
CA THR A 102 6.68 23.28 -19.91
C THR A 102 7.74 22.60 -20.78
N CYS A 103 8.52 21.66 -20.24
CA CYS A 103 9.62 20.99 -20.92
C CYS A 103 9.65 19.47 -20.64
N LEU A 104 10.21 18.69 -21.58
CA LEU A 104 10.29 17.23 -21.51
C LEU A 104 11.37 16.69 -20.53
N GLN A 105 11.88 17.55 -19.63
CA GLN A 105 12.90 17.14 -18.66
C GLN A 105 12.23 16.47 -17.44
N ASN A 106 13.04 15.78 -16.63
CA ASN A 106 12.61 15.19 -15.37
C ASN A 106 12.53 16.30 -14.31
N GLU A 107 11.48 17.12 -14.38
CA GLU A 107 11.26 18.21 -13.43
C GLU A 107 10.71 17.68 -12.09
N VAL A 108 11.14 18.27 -10.98
CA VAL A 108 10.71 17.99 -9.60
C VAL A 108 10.13 19.25 -8.97
N LEU A 109 8.93 19.17 -8.42
CA LEU A 109 8.31 20.26 -7.65
C LEU A 109 8.42 19.98 -6.15
N TRP A 110 8.89 20.96 -5.37
CA TRP A 110 8.82 20.89 -3.91
C TRP A 110 7.59 21.66 -3.41
N VAL A 111 6.70 20.95 -2.72
CA VAL A 111 5.51 21.51 -2.09
C VAL A 111 5.69 21.46 -0.59
N VAL A 112 6.16 22.56 -0.02
CA VAL A 112 6.41 22.68 1.42
C VAL A 112 5.10 23.06 2.11
N VAL A 113 4.62 22.17 2.98
CA VAL A 113 3.49 22.41 3.90
C VAL A 113 3.97 22.33 5.36
N PRO A 114 3.22 22.89 6.34
CA PRO A 114 3.73 23.13 7.71
C PRO A 114 4.22 21.92 8.53
N SER A 115 3.99 20.68 8.10
CA SER A 115 4.51 19.48 8.79
C SER A 115 5.68 18.80 8.09
N GLN A 116 5.68 18.77 6.75
CA GLN A 116 6.65 18.01 5.95
C GLN A 116 6.58 18.48 4.48
N PRO A 117 7.72 18.60 3.76
CA PRO A 117 7.69 18.83 2.32
C PRO A 117 7.26 17.56 1.56
N LEU A 118 6.42 17.74 0.54
CA LEU A 118 6.25 16.80 -0.56
C LEU A 118 7.31 17.11 -1.63
N VAL A 119 8.08 16.10 -2.04
CA VAL A 119 8.91 16.14 -3.24
C VAL A 119 8.15 15.38 -4.34
N LEU A 120 7.69 16.10 -5.35
CA LEU A 120 6.84 15.57 -6.41
C LEU A 120 7.62 15.45 -7.73
N PRO A 121 8.02 14.24 -8.15
CA PRO A 121 8.64 14.04 -9.46
C PRO A 121 7.61 14.11 -10.58
N LEU A 122 7.71 15.12 -11.44
CA LEU A 122 6.83 15.35 -12.60
C LEU A 122 7.33 14.57 -13.85
N GLN A 123 7.98 13.43 -13.66
CA GLN A 123 8.59 12.66 -14.75
C GLN A 123 7.51 12.16 -15.72
N ASN A 124 6.50 11.48 -15.17
CA ASN A 124 5.31 11.04 -15.89
C ASN A 124 4.19 12.05 -15.61
N LEU A 125 3.67 12.69 -16.66
CA LEU A 125 2.38 13.38 -16.57
C LEU A 125 1.27 12.35 -16.79
N TYR A 126 0.23 12.40 -15.98
CA TYR A 126 -0.92 11.48 -16.04
C TYR A 126 -2.13 12.10 -16.75
N SER A 127 -1.95 13.28 -17.35
CA SER A 127 -2.93 13.98 -18.16
C SER A 127 -2.35 14.50 -19.46
N ASN A 128 -3.23 14.71 -20.45
CA ASN A 128 -2.84 15.29 -21.73
C ASN A 128 -2.43 16.77 -21.53
N ILE A 129 -1.37 17.22 -22.19
CA ILE A 129 -0.89 18.62 -22.12
C ILE A 129 -2.00 19.61 -22.53
N SER A 130 -2.93 19.21 -23.41
CA SER A 130 -4.11 20.03 -23.78
C SER A 130 -5.13 20.24 -22.66
N SER A 131 -5.13 19.40 -21.62
CA SER A 131 -6.15 19.37 -20.56
C SER A 131 -5.79 20.21 -19.31
N GLY A 132 -4.80 21.10 -19.44
CA GLY A 132 -4.39 22.03 -18.39
C GLY A 132 -3.36 21.50 -17.39
N GLY A 133 -2.97 20.23 -17.50
CA GLY A 133 -1.96 19.57 -16.65
C GLY A 133 -2.54 18.82 -15.45
N ASP A 134 -1.65 18.12 -14.76
CA ASP A 134 -1.99 17.21 -13.66
C ASP A 134 -2.52 17.96 -12.44
N VAL A 135 -3.47 17.34 -11.74
CA VAL A 135 -3.96 17.82 -10.45
C VAL A 135 -3.54 16.83 -9.39
N TYR A 136 -2.84 17.30 -8.35
CA TYR A 136 -2.39 16.46 -7.23
C TYR A 136 -3.02 16.89 -5.92
N ALA A 137 -3.22 15.94 -5.01
CA ALA A 137 -3.53 16.24 -3.61
C ALA A 137 -2.48 15.69 -2.63
N TRP A 138 -2.13 16.52 -1.65
CA TRP A 138 -1.27 16.14 -0.53
C TRP A 138 -1.93 16.47 0.79
N GLY A 139 -1.99 15.48 1.68
CA GLY A 139 -2.63 15.63 2.98
C GLY A 139 -1.63 15.74 4.13
N PHE A 140 -1.84 16.73 5.00
CA PHE A 140 -0.91 17.09 6.08
C PHE A 140 -1.64 17.45 7.37
N ARG A 141 -0.96 17.34 8.52
CA ARG A 141 -1.52 17.75 9.82
C ARG A 141 -1.01 19.13 10.20
N ALA A 142 -1.90 20.05 10.56
CA ALA A 142 -1.51 21.38 11.01
C ALA A 142 -0.89 21.32 12.42
N ALA A 143 0.39 21.68 12.55
CA ALA A 143 1.06 21.79 13.85
C ALA A 143 0.74 23.11 14.58
N ALA A 144 0.47 24.19 13.83
CA ALA A 144 0.26 25.54 14.34
C ALA A 144 -0.93 26.24 13.66
N LYS A 145 -1.41 27.34 14.26
CA LYS A 145 -2.54 28.13 13.75
C LYS A 145 -2.20 28.91 12.48
N VAL A 146 -0.93 29.23 12.27
CA VAL A 146 -0.42 29.87 11.06
C VAL A 146 0.62 28.96 10.47
N GLY A 147 0.50 28.69 9.17
CA GLY A 147 1.47 27.94 8.39
C GLY A 147 1.77 28.65 7.07
N THR A 148 2.79 28.19 6.36
CA THR A 148 3.10 28.66 5.00
C THR A 148 2.98 27.47 4.06
N VAL A 149 2.36 27.68 2.91
CA VAL A 149 2.44 26.78 1.75
C VAL A 149 3.41 27.42 0.77
N THR A 150 4.40 26.66 0.32
CA THR A 150 5.38 27.11 -0.68
C THR A 150 5.49 26.10 -1.80
N PHE A 151 5.38 26.57 -3.04
CA PHE A 151 5.72 25.83 -4.25
C PHE A 151 7.09 26.32 -4.71
N TYR A 152 8.05 25.42 -4.84
CA TYR A 152 9.45 25.73 -5.16
C TYR A 152 9.98 24.83 -6.27
N ASN A 153 10.60 25.43 -7.29
CA ASN A 153 11.31 24.74 -8.35
C ASN A 153 12.81 24.69 -7.99
N PRO A 154 13.35 23.56 -7.48
CA PRO A 154 14.76 23.42 -7.12
C PRO A 154 15.70 23.36 -8.34
N GLU A 155 15.20 23.12 -9.54
CA GLU A 155 16.04 22.71 -10.66
C GLU A 155 16.67 23.87 -11.42
N VAL A 156 17.95 23.69 -11.76
CA VAL A 156 18.70 24.59 -12.65
C VAL A 156 18.50 24.14 -14.10
N GLN A 157 17.61 24.84 -14.79
CA GLN A 157 17.17 24.52 -16.14
C GLN A 157 18.08 25.21 -17.15
N LYS A 158 18.61 24.45 -18.13
CA LYS A 158 19.56 24.99 -19.13
C LYS A 158 18.93 25.98 -20.11
N ASN A 159 17.60 25.99 -20.22
CA ASN A 159 16.85 26.91 -21.07
C ASN A 159 15.87 27.71 -20.20
N GLY A 160 16.05 29.03 -20.12
CA GLY A 160 15.18 29.93 -19.35
C GLY A 160 13.74 30.04 -19.86
N ALA A 161 13.38 29.40 -20.98
CA ALA A 161 11.99 29.24 -21.39
C ALA A 161 11.25 28.13 -20.63
N CYS A 162 11.96 27.14 -20.08
CA CYS A 162 11.38 26.06 -19.27
C CYS A 162 10.83 26.58 -17.92
N GLY A 163 10.13 25.72 -17.19
CA GLY A 163 9.67 25.98 -15.83
C GLY A 163 8.47 25.12 -15.44
N ILE A 164 8.24 25.05 -14.14
CA ILE A 164 7.06 24.39 -13.56
C ILE A 164 5.95 25.43 -13.43
N GLN A 165 4.84 25.21 -14.12
CA GLN A 165 3.65 26.05 -14.06
C GLN A 165 2.68 25.50 -13.00
N VAL A 166 2.21 26.37 -12.11
CA VAL A 166 1.31 26.02 -10.98
C VAL A 166 0.04 26.87 -11.09
N ASP A 167 -1.10 26.25 -10.77
CA ASP A 167 -2.42 26.86 -10.81
C ASP A 167 -3.40 26.27 -9.77
N SER A 168 -4.56 26.92 -9.59
CA SER A 168 -5.77 26.40 -8.95
C SER A 168 -5.51 25.73 -7.61
N ILE A 169 -4.81 26.44 -6.73
CA ILE A 169 -4.38 25.94 -5.42
C ILE A 169 -5.55 26.04 -4.43
N ALA A 170 -6.03 24.89 -3.97
CA ALA A 170 -7.12 24.74 -3.02
C ALA A 170 -6.67 24.04 -1.72
N ILE A 171 -7.36 24.32 -0.62
CA ILE A 171 -7.21 23.65 0.66
C ILE A 171 -8.57 23.26 1.26
N LYS A 172 -8.67 22.04 1.78
CA LYS A 172 -9.83 21.49 2.50
C LYS A 172 -9.42 21.06 3.90
N GLU A 173 -10.24 21.31 4.91
CA GLU A 173 -10.11 20.61 6.20
C GLU A 173 -10.76 19.23 6.08
N ALA A 174 -10.01 18.18 6.40
CA ALA A 174 -10.44 16.80 6.21
C ALA A 174 -11.51 16.38 7.24
N SER A 175 -12.66 15.90 6.76
CA SER A 175 -13.74 15.35 7.57
C SER A 175 -13.59 13.84 7.74
N VAL A 176 -12.61 13.38 8.53
CA VAL A 176 -12.27 11.95 8.69
C VAL A 176 -13.48 11.10 9.12
N PRO A 177 -14.02 10.21 8.27
CA PRO A 177 -15.20 9.41 8.62
C PRO A 177 -14.88 8.37 9.69
N LEU A 178 -15.81 8.19 10.63
CA LEU A 178 -15.74 7.14 11.64
C LEU A 178 -16.31 5.82 11.10
N THR A 179 -15.76 4.69 11.55
CA THR A 179 -16.35 3.36 11.33
C THR A 179 -17.74 3.28 11.95
N THR A 180 -18.69 2.64 11.27
CA THR A 180 -20.02 2.39 11.82
C THR A 180 -20.10 0.96 12.37
N ARG A 181 -21.21 0.60 13.02
CA ARG A 181 -21.48 -0.81 13.37
C ARG A 181 -21.82 -1.68 12.15
N ALA A 182 -22.20 -1.04 11.03
CA ALA A 182 -22.60 -1.69 9.79
C ALA A 182 -21.45 -1.82 8.79
N ASN A 183 -20.38 -1.04 8.91
CA ASN A 183 -19.19 -1.16 8.08
C ASN A 183 -17.93 -0.89 8.92
N LEU A 184 -17.03 -1.89 8.99
CA LEU A 184 -15.72 -1.76 9.64
C LEU A 184 -14.73 -0.89 8.84
N VAL A 185 -14.99 -0.68 7.55
CA VAL A 185 -14.20 0.18 6.66
C VAL A 185 -14.59 1.64 6.88
N ARG A 186 -13.59 2.51 7.07
CA ARG A 186 -13.74 3.96 7.03
C ARG A 186 -13.71 4.43 5.59
N ASN A 187 -14.62 5.35 5.25
CA ASN A 187 -14.66 5.97 3.92
C ASN A 187 -14.64 4.93 2.78
N GLY A 188 -15.41 3.84 2.95
CA GLY A 188 -15.40 2.71 2.01
C GLY A 188 -16.04 3.02 0.65
N GLY A 189 -16.94 4.00 0.61
CA GLY A 189 -17.51 4.57 -0.61
C GLY A 189 -16.86 5.89 -1.03
N PHE A 190 -15.66 6.20 -0.54
CA PHE A 190 -14.80 7.33 -0.93
C PHE A 190 -15.44 8.75 -0.99
N GLU A 191 -16.63 8.95 -0.40
CA GLU A 191 -17.39 10.21 -0.41
C GLU A 191 -16.63 11.40 0.21
N GLU A 192 -15.68 11.15 1.12
CA GLU A 192 -14.75 12.17 1.60
C GLU A 192 -13.40 12.01 0.90
N GLY A 193 -13.05 13.01 0.08
CA GLY A 193 -11.76 13.09 -0.61
C GLY A 193 -11.16 14.51 -0.60
N PRO A 194 -10.12 14.75 -1.43
CA PRO A 194 -9.58 16.10 -1.69
C PRO A 194 -10.64 17.04 -2.30
N ASN A 195 -10.32 18.34 -2.37
CA ASN A 195 -11.13 19.24 -3.20
C ASN A 195 -10.94 18.86 -4.67
N MET A 196 -12.05 18.70 -5.40
CA MET A 196 -12.04 18.69 -6.85
C MET A 196 -11.86 20.11 -7.36
N LEU A 197 -10.88 20.32 -8.24
CA LEU A 197 -10.73 21.58 -8.96
C LEU A 197 -11.75 21.56 -10.09
N LYS A 198 -12.79 22.41 -9.99
CA LYS A 198 -13.88 22.42 -10.95
C LYS A 198 -13.34 22.71 -12.35
N PHE A 199 -14.00 22.16 -13.37
CA PHE A 199 -13.61 22.28 -14.78
C PHE A 199 -12.20 21.72 -15.12
N ARG A 200 -11.59 20.89 -14.24
CA ARG A 200 -10.40 20.08 -14.54
C ARG A 200 -10.79 18.60 -14.57
N THR A 201 -11.04 18.07 -15.76
CA THR A 201 -11.70 16.77 -16.00
C THR A 201 -10.77 15.55 -15.92
N ASN A 202 -9.72 15.61 -15.07
CA ASN A 202 -8.65 14.61 -15.01
C ASN A 202 -8.55 13.87 -13.66
N GLY A 203 -9.53 14.07 -12.79
CA GLY A 203 -9.49 13.55 -11.42
C GLY A 203 -8.42 14.25 -10.58
N VAL A 204 -8.06 13.64 -9.45
CA VAL A 204 -7.00 14.12 -8.56
C VAL A 204 -6.03 12.99 -8.26
N LEU A 205 -4.78 13.17 -8.67
CA LEU A 205 -3.69 12.24 -8.44
C LEU A 205 -3.24 12.27 -6.98
N LEU A 206 -3.10 11.08 -6.42
CA LEU A 206 -2.71 10.86 -5.04
C LEU A 206 -1.37 10.13 -5.03
N PRO A 207 -0.25 10.85 -4.77
CA PRO A 207 1.08 10.28 -4.86
C PRO A 207 1.40 9.32 -3.70
N PRO A 208 2.44 8.46 -3.87
CA PRO A 208 2.98 7.57 -2.84
C PRO A 208 3.32 8.23 -1.49
N GLY A 209 3.49 7.39 -0.46
CA GLY A 209 3.99 7.80 0.85
C GLY A 209 2.94 8.47 1.76
N GLN A 210 1.66 8.32 1.42
CA GLN A 210 0.54 8.91 2.16
C GLN A 210 -0.08 7.88 3.11
N TYR A 211 0.18 8.06 4.42
CA TYR A 211 -0.31 7.20 5.49
C TYR A 211 -1.46 7.89 6.27
N PHE A 212 -1.26 8.21 7.56
CA PHE A 212 -2.31 8.72 8.46
C PHE A 212 -2.90 10.09 8.09
N THR A 213 -2.30 10.81 7.15
CA THR A 213 -2.80 12.10 6.62
C THR A 213 -3.24 12.01 5.17
N SER A 214 -3.42 10.81 4.61
CA SER A 214 -3.89 10.60 3.23
C SER A 214 -5.14 11.45 2.88
N PRO A 215 -5.20 12.07 1.68
CA PRO A 215 -6.40 12.66 1.07
C PRO A 215 -7.56 11.67 0.88
N LEU A 216 -7.32 10.36 1.05
CA LEU A 216 -8.34 9.35 1.27
C LEU A 216 -8.40 9.00 2.77
N PRO A 217 -9.20 9.72 3.58
CA PRO A 217 -9.19 9.55 5.03
C PRO A 217 -9.55 8.11 5.44
N GLY A 218 -8.63 7.47 6.16
CA GLY A 218 -8.74 6.07 6.59
C GLY A 218 -7.99 5.08 5.70
N TRP A 219 -7.56 5.48 4.50
CA TRP A 219 -6.82 4.65 3.54
C TRP A 219 -5.35 5.05 3.44
N ILE A 220 -4.49 4.07 3.21
CA ILE A 220 -3.05 4.23 2.99
C ILE A 220 -2.78 4.05 1.50
N ILE A 221 -1.92 4.89 0.93
CA ILE A 221 -1.43 4.75 -0.44
C ILE A 221 -0.07 4.08 -0.39
N GLU A 222 -0.09 2.74 -0.39
CA GLU A 222 1.11 1.88 -0.39
C GLU A 222 1.77 1.77 -1.78
N SER A 223 1.20 2.46 -2.77
CA SER A 223 1.63 2.43 -4.16
C SER A 223 3.06 2.97 -4.34
N VAL A 224 3.78 2.48 -5.35
CA VAL A 224 5.00 3.12 -5.86
C VAL A 224 4.72 4.19 -6.94
N LYS A 225 3.50 4.24 -7.47
CA LYS A 225 2.98 5.26 -8.39
C LYS A 225 1.72 5.92 -7.84
N ALA A 226 1.17 6.93 -8.52
CA ALA A 226 -0.08 7.56 -8.07
C ALA A 226 -1.31 6.66 -8.28
N VAL A 227 -2.33 6.85 -7.43
CA VAL A 227 -3.72 6.44 -7.70
C VAL A 227 -4.57 7.69 -7.98
N LYS A 228 -5.72 7.55 -8.64
CA LYS A 228 -6.57 8.70 -9.05
C LYS A 228 -7.86 8.70 -8.23
N PHE A 229 -8.14 9.80 -7.53
CA PHE A 229 -9.47 10.06 -6.98
C PHE A 229 -10.34 10.68 -8.08
N ILE A 230 -11.55 10.16 -8.26
CA ILE A 230 -12.51 10.60 -9.28
C ILE A 230 -13.82 11.03 -8.61
N ASP A 231 -14.52 11.98 -9.22
CA ASP A 231 -15.83 12.47 -8.78
C ASP A 231 -16.90 12.26 -9.86
N THR A 232 -18.09 12.85 -9.68
CA THR A 232 -19.23 12.79 -10.61
C THR A 232 -18.96 13.30 -12.04
N GLY A 233 -17.76 13.83 -12.35
CA GLY A 233 -17.31 14.01 -13.74
C GLY A 233 -16.99 12.70 -14.46
N TYR A 234 -16.93 11.58 -13.73
CA TYR A 234 -16.66 10.22 -14.18
C TYR A 234 -17.84 9.28 -13.87
N ALA A 235 -17.78 8.05 -14.39
CA ALA A 235 -18.64 6.95 -13.93
C ALA A 235 -18.22 6.49 -12.53
N VAL A 236 -18.73 7.19 -11.51
CA VAL A 236 -18.64 6.76 -10.10
C VAL A 236 -19.70 5.68 -9.84
N PRO A 237 -19.33 4.49 -9.31
CA PRO A 237 -20.31 3.41 -9.09
C PRO A 237 -21.42 3.74 -8.08
N PHE A 238 -21.11 4.55 -7.05
CA PHE A 238 -22.06 5.03 -6.06
C PHE A 238 -21.68 6.42 -5.53
N GLY A 239 -22.68 7.24 -5.18
CA GLY A 239 -22.43 8.48 -4.44
C GLY A 239 -21.77 9.56 -5.28
N SER A 240 -20.64 10.10 -4.80
CA SER A 240 -19.97 11.25 -5.43
C SER A 240 -18.44 11.13 -5.56
N GLY A 241 -17.82 10.06 -5.07
CA GLY A 241 -16.38 9.85 -5.20
C GLY A 241 -15.99 8.38 -5.26
N ALA A 242 -14.95 8.05 -6.03
CA ALA A 242 -14.35 6.72 -6.10
C ALA A 242 -12.83 6.79 -6.31
N VAL A 243 -12.15 5.64 -6.28
CA VAL A 243 -10.70 5.56 -6.52
C VAL A 243 -10.42 4.67 -7.72
N GLU A 244 -9.64 5.16 -8.67
CA GLU A 244 -9.17 4.42 -9.83
C GLU A 244 -7.68 4.08 -9.70
N LEU A 245 -7.34 2.82 -9.94
CA LEU A 245 -5.99 2.27 -9.75
C LEU A 245 -5.16 2.37 -11.05
N ILE A 246 -4.92 3.61 -11.49
CA ILE A 246 -4.28 4.04 -12.76
C ILE A 246 -2.81 3.63 -12.99
N SER A 247 -2.30 2.64 -12.28
CA SER A 247 -0.87 2.29 -12.31
C SER A 247 -0.73 0.77 -12.35
N GLY A 248 -0.58 0.20 -13.54
CA GLY A 248 -0.64 -1.25 -13.71
C GLY A 248 0.30 -2.01 -12.77
N ASN A 249 -0.28 -2.95 -12.01
CA ASN A 249 0.35 -3.75 -10.94
C ASN A 249 1.07 -2.98 -9.81
N GLU A 250 0.91 -1.65 -9.75
CA GLU A 250 1.62 -0.78 -8.79
C GLU A 250 0.67 0.15 -8.02
N GLY A 251 -0.50 0.47 -8.60
CA GLY A 251 -1.58 1.25 -8.00
C GLY A 251 -2.27 0.43 -6.91
N THR A 252 -2.16 0.92 -5.68
CA THR A 252 -2.39 0.17 -4.44
C THR A 252 -2.96 1.07 -3.35
N ILE A 253 -4.11 0.69 -2.81
CA ILE A 253 -4.66 1.27 -1.57
C ILE A 253 -4.88 0.18 -0.51
N SER A 254 -4.70 0.52 0.76
CA SER A 254 -4.95 -0.41 1.87
C SER A 254 -5.64 0.26 3.06
N GLN A 255 -6.27 -0.55 3.92
CA GLN A 255 -6.81 -0.11 5.20
C GLN A 255 -6.67 -1.20 6.26
N ILE A 256 -6.24 -0.82 7.46
CA ILE A 256 -6.10 -1.74 8.60
C ILE A 256 -7.39 -1.72 9.42
N LEU A 257 -8.19 -2.78 9.31
CA LEU A 257 -9.44 -2.95 10.04
C LEU A 257 -9.21 -3.52 11.45
N ARG A 258 -10.14 -3.23 12.36
CA ARG A 258 -10.21 -3.89 13.67
C ARG A 258 -11.20 -5.05 13.60
N THR A 259 -10.71 -6.25 13.82
CA THR A 259 -11.42 -7.52 13.66
C THR A 259 -11.35 -8.35 14.94
N ILE A 260 -12.08 -9.46 14.99
CA ILE A 260 -12.08 -10.41 16.10
C ILE A 260 -11.45 -11.72 15.59
N PRO A 261 -10.36 -12.22 16.19
CA PRO A 261 -9.75 -13.50 15.80
C PRO A 261 -10.77 -14.65 15.73
N ASN A 262 -10.60 -15.51 14.74
CA ASN A 262 -11.47 -16.63 14.39
C ASN A 262 -12.91 -16.28 13.98
N LYS A 263 -13.29 -15.00 13.92
CA LYS A 263 -14.61 -14.60 13.42
C LYS A 263 -14.61 -14.48 11.90
N PHE A 264 -15.70 -14.91 11.27
CA PHE A 264 -15.92 -14.72 9.84
C PHE A 264 -16.55 -13.35 9.51
N TYR A 265 -16.19 -12.84 8.33
CA TYR A 265 -16.61 -11.57 7.79
C TYR A 265 -16.94 -11.70 6.31
N ASN A 266 -17.87 -10.87 5.83
CA ASN A 266 -18.02 -10.60 4.40
C ASN A 266 -17.28 -9.30 4.06
N LEU A 267 -16.47 -9.35 3.02
CA LEU A 267 -15.96 -8.20 2.27
C LEU A 267 -16.78 -8.07 0.98
N THR A 268 -17.52 -6.98 0.84
CA THR A 268 -18.25 -6.59 -0.37
C THR A 268 -17.59 -5.34 -0.94
N PHE A 269 -17.44 -5.25 -2.26
CA PHE A 269 -17.01 -4.03 -2.93
C PHE A 269 -17.47 -4.02 -4.39
N THR A 270 -17.40 -2.86 -5.01
CA THR A 270 -17.76 -2.64 -6.41
C THR A 270 -16.49 -2.34 -7.23
N VAL A 271 -16.42 -2.96 -8.40
CA VAL A 271 -15.34 -2.78 -9.40
C VAL A 271 -15.94 -2.37 -10.75
N GLY A 272 -15.29 -1.45 -11.46
CA GLY A 272 -15.78 -0.91 -12.72
C GLY A 272 -14.74 -0.14 -13.53
N ASP A 273 -15.22 0.65 -14.50
CA ASP A 273 -14.42 1.61 -15.28
C ASP A 273 -15.00 3.03 -15.15
N ALA A 274 -14.14 4.04 -15.31
CA ALA A 274 -14.47 5.44 -15.01
C ALA A 274 -15.21 6.17 -16.15
N SER A 275 -15.59 5.49 -17.25
CA SER A 275 -16.03 6.13 -18.50
C SER A 275 -14.98 7.06 -19.14
N ASP A 276 -13.70 6.78 -18.94
CA ASP A 276 -12.57 7.56 -19.43
C ASP A 276 -11.85 6.88 -20.61
N PHE A 277 -12.58 6.13 -21.45
CA PHE A 277 -12.04 5.39 -22.61
C PHE A 277 -10.96 4.35 -22.23
N CYS A 278 -11.01 3.81 -21.01
CA CYS A 278 -10.24 2.65 -20.62
C CYS A 278 -10.90 1.36 -21.15
N TYR A 279 -10.20 0.62 -22.03
CA TYR A 279 -10.69 -0.62 -22.63
C TYR A 279 -9.89 -1.83 -22.16
N GLY A 280 -10.54 -2.99 -22.15
CA GLY A 280 -9.90 -4.29 -21.84
C GLY A 280 -10.29 -4.84 -20.47
N THR A 281 -9.59 -5.88 -20.04
CA THR A 281 -9.93 -6.62 -18.81
C THR A 281 -9.26 -5.95 -17.61
N LEU A 282 -9.97 -5.04 -16.95
CA LEU A 282 -9.52 -4.36 -15.72
C LEU A 282 -9.62 -5.32 -14.53
N THR A 283 -8.49 -5.78 -14.01
CA THR A 283 -8.42 -6.70 -12.88
C THR A 283 -8.08 -5.95 -11.61
N VAL A 284 -8.78 -6.24 -10.52
CA VAL A 284 -8.35 -5.85 -9.16
C VAL A 284 -7.90 -7.10 -8.41
N GLU A 285 -6.69 -7.07 -7.89
CA GLU A 285 -6.21 -8.05 -6.90
C GLU A 285 -6.55 -7.53 -5.50
N VAL A 286 -7.28 -8.35 -4.73
CA VAL A 286 -7.77 -7.99 -3.40
C VAL A 286 -7.23 -8.96 -2.38
N SER A 287 -6.45 -8.46 -1.42
CA SER A 287 -5.87 -9.24 -0.34
C SER A 287 -6.49 -8.87 1.00
N VAL A 288 -6.80 -9.89 1.81
CA VAL A 288 -7.32 -9.77 3.16
C VAL A 288 -6.51 -10.67 4.09
N GLY A 289 -5.56 -10.07 4.81
CA GLY A 289 -4.60 -10.83 5.62
C GLY A 289 -3.71 -11.74 4.76
N LYS A 290 -4.01 -13.04 4.73
CA LYS A 290 -3.29 -14.06 3.93
C LYS A 290 -4.07 -14.57 2.71
N GLU A 291 -5.34 -14.20 2.58
CA GLU A 291 -6.20 -14.61 1.47
C GLU A 291 -6.14 -13.55 0.35
N THR A 292 -6.10 -13.97 -0.92
CA THR A 292 -6.06 -13.07 -2.08
C THR A 292 -6.98 -13.58 -3.18
N TRP A 293 -7.73 -12.68 -3.82
CA TRP A 293 -8.59 -12.96 -4.98
C TRP A 293 -8.26 -12.00 -6.13
N LYS A 294 -8.46 -12.46 -7.37
CA LYS A 294 -8.37 -11.61 -8.58
C LYS A 294 -9.76 -11.44 -9.16
N VAL A 295 -10.16 -10.19 -9.41
CA VAL A 295 -11.50 -9.82 -9.87
C VAL A 295 -11.37 -9.10 -11.21
N PRO A 296 -11.52 -9.80 -12.35
CA PRO A 296 -11.55 -9.17 -13.67
C PRO A 296 -12.88 -8.47 -13.91
N TYR A 297 -12.86 -7.36 -14.64
CA TYR A 297 -14.01 -6.62 -15.14
C TYR A 297 -13.73 -6.23 -16.60
N GLU A 298 -14.64 -6.56 -17.52
CA GLU A 298 -14.49 -6.21 -18.94
C GLU A 298 -14.97 -4.78 -19.18
N ALA A 299 -14.03 -3.88 -19.48
CA ALA A 299 -14.31 -2.46 -19.68
C ALA A 299 -14.44 -2.11 -21.15
N PHE A 300 -15.45 -1.28 -21.45
CA PHE A 300 -15.72 -0.71 -22.77
C PHE A 300 -15.53 0.82 -22.79
N GLY A 301 -14.90 1.38 -21.77
CA GLY A 301 -14.54 2.79 -21.66
C GLY A 301 -15.70 3.78 -21.53
N ASN A 302 -16.92 3.28 -21.35
CA ASN A 302 -18.18 4.04 -21.33
C ASN A 302 -18.89 4.05 -19.97
N GLY A 303 -18.22 3.55 -18.93
CA GLY A 303 -18.73 3.48 -17.58
C GLY A 303 -19.54 2.21 -17.33
N GLY A 304 -19.38 1.69 -16.11
CA GLY A 304 -20.11 0.53 -15.63
C GLY A 304 -19.46 -0.01 -14.38
N SER A 305 -20.15 -0.93 -13.70
CA SER A 305 -19.58 -1.61 -12.54
C SER A 305 -20.31 -2.91 -12.22
N LYS A 306 -19.67 -3.74 -11.39
CA LYS A 306 -20.27 -4.89 -10.73
C LYS A 306 -19.83 -4.98 -9.28
N THR A 307 -20.73 -5.45 -8.42
CA THR A 307 -20.43 -5.72 -7.01
C THR A 307 -20.06 -7.18 -6.82
N VAL A 308 -19.01 -7.44 -6.06
CA VAL A 308 -18.55 -8.78 -5.67
C VAL A 308 -18.52 -8.92 -4.16
N THR A 309 -18.56 -10.16 -3.65
CA THR A 309 -18.46 -10.43 -2.21
C THR A 309 -17.61 -11.66 -1.94
N PHE A 310 -16.68 -11.53 -1.01
CA PHE A 310 -15.81 -12.59 -0.51
C PHE A 310 -16.06 -12.80 0.98
N LYS A 311 -15.95 -14.04 1.43
CA LYS A 311 -16.00 -14.39 2.85
C LYS A 311 -14.60 -14.77 3.32
N PHE A 312 -14.16 -14.21 4.45
CA PHE A 312 -12.85 -14.47 5.05
C PHE A 312 -12.96 -14.74 6.55
N LYS A 313 -11.97 -15.43 7.12
CA LYS A 313 -11.85 -15.63 8.59
C LYS A 313 -10.73 -14.74 9.12
N ALA A 314 -11.03 -13.84 10.05
CA ALA A 314 -10.01 -12.96 10.62
C ALA A 314 -9.05 -13.77 11.50
N ILE A 315 -7.76 -13.81 11.16
CA ILE A 315 -6.73 -14.54 11.92
C ILE A 315 -6.34 -13.75 13.18
N PHE A 316 -6.15 -12.44 13.04
CA PHE A 316 -5.71 -11.53 14.10
C PHE A 316 -6.76 -10.47 14.42
N SER A 317 -6.55 -9.70 15.50
CA SER A 317 -7.43 -8.58 15.90
C SER A 317 -7.27 -7.32 15.03
N ARG A 318 -6.32 -7.35 14.09
CA ARG A 318 -6.16 -6.40 13.01
C ARG A 318 -6.09 -7.16 11.70
N THR A 319 -6.78 -6.68 10.68
CA THR A 319 -6.76 -7.29 9.35
C THR A 319 -6.61 -6.19 8.31
N THR A 320 -5.52 -6.21 7.56
CA THR A 320 -5.34 -5.33 6.41
C THR A 320 -6.19 -5.84 5.26
N ILE A 321 -7.03 -4.96 4.71
CA ILE A 321 -7.61 -5.11 3.38
C ILE A 321 -6.76 -4.28 2.41
N LYS A 322 -6.47 -4.83 1.23
CA LYS A 322 -5.60 -4.22 0.23
C LYS A 322 -6.18 -4.45 -1.17
N PHE A 323 -6.19 -3.40 -1.98
CA PHE A 323 -6.65 -3.41 -3.37
C PHE A 323 -5.48 -2.97 -4.25
N VAL A 324 -5.12 -3.80 -5.21
CA VAL A 324 -4.01 -3.60 -6.13
C VAL A 324 -4.56 -3.67 -7.56
N SER A 325 -4.12 -2.78 -8.44
CA SER A 325 -4.36 -2.91 -9.88
C SER A 325 -3.74 -4.21 -10.38
N GLY A 326 -4.45 -5.00 -11.17
CA GLY A 326 -3.98 -6.28 -11.73
C GLY A 326 -3.77 -6.26 -13.25
N SER A 327 -3.95 -5.10 -13.89
CA SER A 327 -3.89 -4.93 -15.35
C SER A 327 -3.05 -3.71 -15.75
N TYR A 328 -2.43 -3.76 -16.92
CA TYR A 328 -1.60 -2.68 -17.50
C TYR A 328 -2.31 -1.94 -18.64
N GLU A 329 -3.62 -1.72 -18.51
CA GLU A 329 -4.41 -1.07 -19.54
C GLU A 329 -4.12 0.44 -19.65
N ARG A 330 -4.42 0.99 -20.82
CA ARG A 330 -4.20 2.40 -21.16
C ARG A 330 -5.42 2.95 -21.88
N ASN A 331 -5.63 4.26 -21.78
CA ASN A 331 -6.72 4.94 -22.46
C ASN A 331 -6.57 4.75 -23.98
N PHE A 332 -7.65 4.36 -24.67
CA PHE A 332 -7.60 4.04 -26.10
C PHE A 332 -7.48 5.29 -26.99
N GLU A 333 -8.13 6.39 -26.65
CA GLU A 333 -8.02 7.65 -27.39
C GLU A 333 -6.68 8.37 -27.10
N HIS A 334 -6.11 8.13 -25.91
CA HIS A 334 -4.89 8.73 -25.41
C HIS A 334 -3.95 7.64 -24.89
N VAL A 335 -3.32 6.91 -25.82
CA VAL A 335 -2.51 5.70 -25.59
C VAL A 335 -1.38 5.87 -24.55
N ASP A 336 -0.96 7.10 -24.29
CA ASP A 336 0.08 7.47 -23.32
C ASP A 336 -0.46 7.76 -21.90
N LEU A 337 -1.78 7.86 -21.72
CA LEU A 337 -2.41 8.06 -20.41
C LEU A 337 -2.80 6.72 -19.79
N PRO A 338 -2.34 6.42 -18.57
CA PRO A 338 -2.70 5.17 -17.91
C PRO A 338 -4.06 5.32 -17.22
N CYS A 339 -4.84 4.25 -17.29
CA CYS A 339 -6.16 4.13 -16.66
C CYS A 339 -6.20 2.81 -15.89
N GLY A 340 -7.27 2.56 -15.14
CA GLY A 340 -7.36 1.33 -14.36
C GLY A 340 -8.75 1.01 -13.84
N PRO A 341 -8.89 -0.08 -13.07
CA PRO A 341 -10.14 -0.41 -12.41
C PRO A 341 -10.51 0.66 -11.38
N VAL A 342 -11.77 1.05 -11.39
CA VAL A 342 -12.41 1.83 -10.33
C VAL A 342 -12.80 0.89 -9.19
N VAL A 343 -12.51 1.28 -7.96
CA VAL A 343 -12.92 0.62 -6.71
C VAL A 343 -13.82 1.56 -5.91
N ASP A 344 -14.95 1.04 -5.44
CA ASP A 344 -15.95 1.76 -4.65
C ASP A 344 -16.75 0.81 -3.73
N GLN A 345 -17.57 1.36 -2.83
CA GLN A 345 -18.49 0.67 -1.91
C GLN A 345 -17.86 -0.47 -1.11
N VAL A 346 -16.63 -0.25 -0.62
CA VAL A 346 -15.92 -1.24 0.19
C VAL A 346 -16.57 -1.36 1.58
N ILE A 347 -17.20 -2.50 1.81
CA ILE A 347 -17.96 -2.82 3.02
C ILE A 347 -17.41 -4.10 3.64
N VAL A 348 -17.05 -4.04 4.93
CA VAL A 348 -16.72 -5.24 5.72
C VAL A 348 -17.68 -5.37 6.89
N THR A 349 -18.43 -6.47 6.90
CA THR A 349 -19.44 -6.81 7.91
C THR A 349 -19.09 -8.09 8.65
N PRO A 350 -19.21 -8.15 9.99
CA PRO A 350 -19.12 -9.40 10.73
C PRO A 350 -20.31 -10.30 10.42
N LEU A 351 -20.07 -11.58 10.15
CA LEU A 351 -21.17 -12.54 10.02
C LEU A 351 -21.81 -12.85 11.38
N PRO A 352 -23.13 -13.11 11.40
CA PRO A 352 -23.80 -13.76 12.53
C PRO A 352 -23.20 -15.14 12.80
N TRP A 353 -23.14 -15.53 14.08
CA TRP A 353 -22.56 -16.81 14.50
C TRP A 353 -23.27 -18.02 13.88
N TYR A 354 -24.60 -17.98 13.70
CA TYR A 354 -25.31 -19.05 13.00
C TYR A 354 -24.89 -19.23 11.51
N GLN A 355 -24.32 -18.19 10.89
CA GLN A 355 -23.78 -18.23 9.52
C GLN A 355 -22.25 -18.44 9.48
N SER A 356 -21.55 -18.47 10.62
CA SER A 356 -20.18 -19.03 10.64
C SER A 356 -20.23 -20.54 10.52
N ASP A 357 -21.10 -21.18 11.28
CA ASP A 357 -21.13 -22.63 11.47
C ASP A 357 -21.47 -23.36 10.15
N LEU A 358 -22.44 -22.81 9.38
CA LEU A 358 -22.81 -23.33 8.06
C LEU A 358 -21.66 -23.30 7.03
N VAL A 359 -20.72 -22.36 7.14
CA VAL A 359 -19.57 -22.30 6.22
C VAL A 359 -18.36 -23.05 6.76
N GLU A 360 -18.29 -23.29 8.08
CA GLU A 360 -17.33 -24.28 8.57
C GLU A 360 -17.73 -25.68 8.04
N SER A 361 -19.03 -25.99 7.89
CA SER A 361 -19.47 -27.16 7.12
C SER A 361 -19.24 -27.07 5.62
N ASP A 362 -19.48 -25.94 4.94
CA ASP A 362 -19.24 -25.83 3.49
C ASP A 362 -17.74 -25.94 3.14
N LEU A 363 -16.85 -25.34 3.93
CA LEU A 363 -15.40 -25.43 3.74
C LEU A 363 -14.88 -26.86 3.99
N VAL A 364 -15.46 -27.58 4.95
CA VAL A 364 -15.17 -29.01 5.16
C VAL A 364 -15.69 -29.83 3.98
N ALA A 365 -16.92 -29.60 3.52
CA ALA A 365 -17.49 -30.28 2.35
C ALA A 365 -16.75 -29.96 1.02
N MET A 366 -16.10 -28.81 0.91
CA MET A 366 -15.22 -28.49 -0.22
C MET A 366 -13.82 -29.13 -0.12
N ALA A 367 -13.35 -29.45 1.10
CA ALA A 367 -12.14 -30.21 1.31
C ALA A 367 -12.36 -31.73 1.15
N GLU A 368 -13.57 -32.20 1.46
CA GLU A 368 -14.02 -33.59 1.30
C GLU A 368 -14.72 -33.77 -0.05
N GLY A 369 -13.91 -33.95 -1.11
CA GLY A 369 -14.43 -34.21 -2.46
C GLY A 369 -15.32 -35.48 -2.55
N PRO A 370 -16.08 -35.67 -3.64
CA PRO A 370 -17.18 -36.65 -3.73
C PRO A 370 -16.71 -38.10 -3.90
N ASN A 371 -15.93 -38.61 -2.93
CA ASN A 371 -15.64 -40.02 -2.72
C ASN A 371 -14.98 -40.25 -1.34
N ALA A 372 -15.66 -39.85 -0.26
CA ALA A 372 -15.34 -40.27 1.10
C ALA A 372 -16.48 -41.16 1.63
N THR A 373 -16.20 -42.45 1.81
CA THR A 373 -17.18 -43.40 2.36
C THR A 373 -17.34 -43.16 3.86
N ASP A 374 -18.57 -42.87 4.28
CA ASP A 374 -18.97 -42.48 5.64
C ASP A 374 -18.46 -43.44 6.75
N PRO A 375 -17.57 -42.99 7.67
CA PRO A 375 -17.15 -43.76 8.84
C PRO A 375 -17.97 -43.44 10.11
N ALA A 376 -19.07 -42.69 10.02
CA ALA A 376 -19.90 -42.27 11.16
C ALA A 376 -21.08 -43.21 11.48
N GLN A 377 -21.24 -44.32 10.76
CA GLN A 377 -21.99 -45.47 11.28
C GLN A 377 -21.10 -46.22 12.30
N VAL A 378 -21.56 -46.28 13.56
CA VAL A 378 -20.95 -46.92 14.77
C VAL A 378 -20.17 -45.95 15.68
N LEU A 379 -20.87 -45.09 16.45
CA LEU A 379 -21.12 -45.27 17.90
C LEU A 379 -21.90 -44.06 18.48
N ALA A 380 -23.09 -44.32 19.02
CA ALA A 380 -23.78 -43.41 19.94
C ALA A 380 -23.83 -44.03 21.35
N GLN A 381 -23.93 -43.19 22.40
CA GLN A 381 -23.88 -43.51 23.85
C GLN A 381 -22.43 -43.82 24.34
N GLN A 382 -21.86 -43.13 25.34
CA GLN A 382 -22.34 -43.00 26.72
C GLN A 382 -21.61 -41.92 27.56
N VAL A 383 -22.37 -41.31 28.51
CA VAL A 383 -21.94 -40.82 29.86
C VAL A 383 -20.96 -39.61 29.93
N GLY A 384 -21.07 -38.77 30.97
CA GLY A 384 -20.25 -37.55 31.12
C GLY A 384 -19.96 -37.09 32.56
N GLY A 385 -19.28 -35.94 32.66
CA GLY A 385 -18.90 -35.22 33.89
C GLY A 385 -17.56 -35.68 34.54
N PRO A 386 -16.88 -34.85 35.38
CA PRO A 386 -17.16 -33.46 35.77
C PRO A 386 -15.98 -32.47 35.51
N SER A 387 -16.19 -31.20 35.92
CA SER A 387 -15.23 -30.08 35.79
C SER A 387 -14.02 -30.15 36.75
N ILE A 388 -12.84 -29.67 36.31
CA ILE A 388 -11.67 -29.37 37.16
C ILE A 388 -11.00 -28.05 36.74
N ASN A 389 -10.57 -27.29 37.75
CA ASN A 389 -10.04 -25.91 37.74
C ASN A 389 -8.78 -25.62 36.86
N PRO A 390 -8.51 -24.33 36.55
CA PRO A 390 -7.54 -23.92 35.52
C PRO A 390 -6.07 -24.20 35.86
N ARG A 391 -5.29 -24.51 34.81
CA ARG A 391 -3.82 -24.69 34.81
C ARG A 391 -3.14 -23.61 33.95
N PRO A 392 -1.82 -23.36 34.12
CA PRO A 392 -1.18 -22.10 33.72
C PRO A 392 -1.06 -21.89 32.20
N LEU A 393 -0.75 -20.64 31.82
CA LEU A 393 -0.63 -20.17 30.43
C LEU A 393 0.05 -21.18 29.50
N ASN A 394 -0.67 -21.54 28.44
CA ASN A 394 -0.27 -22.48 27.41
C ASN A 394 1.07 -22.07 26.77
N THR A 395 1.98 -23.04 26.58
CA THR A 395 3.24 -22.88 25.85
C THR A 395 3.04 -22.26 24.47
N ARG A 396 1.90 -22.54 23.82
CA ARG A 396 1.49 -21.93 22.54
C ARG A 396 1.30 -20.42 22.64
N THR A 397 0.66 -19.92 23.71
CA THR A 397 0.51 -18.48 23.97
C THR A 397 1.84 -17.77 24.22
N ARG A 398 2.87 -18.49 24.69
CA ARG A 398 4.24 -17.96 24.76
C ARG A 398 4.92 -17.92 23.39
N LEU A 399 4.64 -18.90 22.52
CA LEU A 399 5.11 -18.89 21.13
C LEU A 399 4.49 -17.72 20.35
N ASP A 400 3.16 -17.55 20.44
CA ASP A 400 2.42 -16.44 19.83
C ASP A 400 3.02 -15.07 20.27
N GLN A 401 3.37 -14.92 21.55
CA GLN A 401 4.02 -13.72 22.10
C GLN A 401 5.48 -13.51 21.69
N LEU A 402 6.19 -14.56 21.25
CA LEU A 402 7.52 -14.42 20.64
C LEU A 402 7.42 -14.09 19.15
N GLU A 403 6.45 -14.68 18.43
CA GLU A 403 6.18 -14.36 17.02
C GLU A 403 5.77 -12.88 16.85
N ASP A 404 4.89 -12.36 17.71
CA ASP A 404 4.54 -10.93 17.75
C ASP A 404 5.77 -10.02 17.96
N LYS A 405 6.74 -10.45 18.78
CA LYS A 405 7.99 -9.70 19.01
C LYS A 405 8.94 -9.76 17.82
N MET A 406 9.05 -10.90 17.14
CA MET A 406 9.83 -11.01 15.90
C MET A 406 9.22 -10.13 14.80
N LEU A 407 7.89 -10.10 14.67
CA LEU A 407 7.20 -9.24 13.70
C LEU A 407 7.46 -7.75 13.97
N ALA A 408 7.45 -7.35 15.25
CA ALA A 408 7.78 -5.99 15.65
C ALA A 408 9.25 -5.61 15.37
N LEU A 409 10.19 -6.56 15.57
CA LEU A 409 11.61 -6.36 15.25
C LEU A 409 11.88 -6.32 13.74
N SER A 410 11.22 -7.15 12.94
CA SER A 410 11.30 -7.10 11.46
C SER A 410 10.89 -5.71 10.94
N GLY A 411 9.78 -5.17 11.44
CA GLY A 411 9.34 -3.81 11.09
C GLY A 411 10.24 -2.68 11.61
N ILE A 412 11.18 -2.96 12.53
CA ILE A 412 12.24 -2.03 12.95
C ILE A 412 13.45 -2.17 12.02
N ILE A 413 13.83 -3.40 11.61
CA ILE A 413 14.88 -3.66 10.63
C ILE A 413 14.54 -2.95 9.31
N ASP A 414 13.33 -3.15 8.77
CA ASP A 414 12.87 -2.49 7.54
C ASP A 414 12.99 -0.95 7.63
N GLN A 415 12.75 -0.37 8.82
CA GLN A 415 12.89 1.07 9.06
C GLN A 415 14.35 1.52 9.14
N VAL A 416 15.26 0.70 9.67
CA VAL A 416 16.70 0.99 9.74
C VAL A 416 17.32 0.89 8.35
N THR A 417 17.05 -0.18 7.59
CA THR A 417 17.51 -0.34 6.20
C THR A 417 16.97 0.79 5.29
N THR A 418 15.70 1.19 5.47
CA THR A 418 15.14 2.37 4.77
C THR A 418 15.82 3.68 5.17
N LEU A 419 16.40 3.79 6.37
CA LEU A 419 17.19 4.96 6.79
C LEU A 419 18.60 4.92 6.21
N GLU A 420 19.20 3.75 6.02
CA GLU A 420 20.52 3.54 5.40
C GLU A 420 20.53 3.88 3.92
N GLU A 421 19.58 3.34 3.15
CA GLU A 421 19.39 3.70 1.73
C GLU A 421 19.16 5.21 1.52
N ARG A 422 18.66 5.89 2.56
CA ARG A 422 18.47 7.35 2.57
C ARG A 422 19.69 8.13 3.06
N LEU A 423 20.63 7.50 3.75
CA LEU A 423 21.88 8.10 4.24
C LEU A 423 23.00 8.00 3.20
N ASP A 424 23.06 6.92 2.42
CA ASP A 424 23.98 6.75 1.27
C ASP A 424 23.77 7.83 0.17
N GLY A 425 22.66 8.57 0.21
CA GLY A 425 22.40 9.73 -0.64
C GLY A 425 23.00 11.05 -0.17
N PHE A 426 23.69 11.11 0.99
CA PHE A 426 24.24 12.35 1.57
C PHE A 426 25.78 12.35 1.65
N SER A 427 26.37 13.48 1.24
CA SER A 427 27.83 13.70 1.24
C SER A 427 28.37 14.00 2.65
N ASP A 428 29.35 13.19 3.09
CA ASP A 428 30.42 13.33 4.12
C ASP A 428 30.21 14.07 5.48
N ASP A 429 29.27 15.00 5.65
CA ASP A 429 29.20 15.88 6.84
C ASP A 429 28.44 15.30 8.05
N GLN A 430 28.16 13.99 8.10
CA GLN A 430 27.36 13.33 9.15
C GLN A 430 27.96 12.02 9.73
N ALA A 431 29.30 11.93 9.86
CA ALA A 431 29.99 10.75 10.44
C ALA A 431 29.41 10.26 11.79
N HIS A 432 28.88 11.16 12.62
CA HIS A 432 28.31 10.84 13.94
C HIS A 432 26.89 10.24 13.90
N VAL A 433 26.24 10.23 12.73
CA VAL A 433 24.94 9.57 12.52
C VAL A 433 25.15 8.10 12.14
N GLY A 434 26.08 7.83 11.21
CA GLY A 434 26.42 6.46 10.78
C GLY A 434 26.92 5.58 11.93
N GLU A 435 27.81 6.11 12.78
CA GLU A 435 28.34 5.39 13.95
C GLU A 435 27.22 4.96 14.94
N ARG A 436 26.19 5.81 15.09
CA ARG A 436 25.01 5.51 15.93
C ARG A 436 24.04 4.54 15.27
N LEU A 437 24.01 4.47 13.94
CA LEU A 437 23.16 3.57 13.17
C LEU A 437 23.72 2.14 13.20
N VAL A 438 25.02 1.97 12.92
CA VAL A 438 25.75 0.70 13.04
C VAL A 438 25.65 0.12 14.46
N THR A 439 25.67 0.98 15.48
CA THR A 439 25.43 0.58 16.87
C THR A 439 23.99 0.08 17.10
N LEU A 440 23.02 0.62 16.37
CA LEU A 440 21.61 0.25 16.46
C LEU A 440 21.32 -1.06 15.72
N GLU A 441 21.89 -1.25 14.52
CA GLU A 441 21.87 -2.51 13.78
C GLU A 441 22.37 -3.66 14.66
N GLY A 442 23.57 -3.57 15.21
CA GLY A 442 24.15 -4.64 16.04
C GLY A 442 23.33 -4.97 17.29
N VAL A 443 22.60 -4.00 17.85
CA VAL A 443 21.64 -4.23 18.93
C VAL A 443 20.37 -4.93 18.43
N VAL A 444 19.88 -4.60 17.24
CA VAL A 444 18.71 -5.25 16.63
C VAL A 444 19.03 -6.69 16.22
N GLU A 445 20.15 -6.92 15.54
CA GLU A 445 20.64 -8.26 15.16
C GLU A 445 20.87 -9.15 16.38
N GLY A 446 21.56 -8.65 17.42
CA GLY A 446 21.81 -9.41 18.64
C GLY A 446 20.52 -9.80 19.40
N ASN A 447 19.52 -8.92 19.41
CA ASN A 447 18.19 -9.22 19.96
C ASN A 447 17.44 -10.25 19.09
N MET A 448 17.55 -10.16 17.75
CA MET A 448 16.93 -11.10 16.83
C MET A 448 17.52 -12.52 16.95
N ALA A 449 18.84 -12.65 17.01
CA ALA A 449 19.53 -13.93 17.24
C ALA A 449 19.08 -14.58 18.57
N THR A 450 19.03 -13.78 19.64
CA THR A 450 18.57 -14.24 20.97
C THR A 450 17.10 -14.72 20.94
N LEU A 451 16.23 -14.08 20.15
CA LEU A 451 14.84 -14.50 19.98
C LEU A 451 14.71 -15.77 19.13
N LEU A 452 15.51 -15.91 18.07
CA LEU A 452 15.53 -17.11 17.23
C LEU A 452 15.96 -18.36 18.04
N ASP A 453 16.96 -18.24 18.90
CA ASP A 453 17.35 -19.32 19.82
C ASP A 453 16.23 -19.69 20.79
N GLN A 454 15.51 -18.70 21.34
CA GLN A 454 14.35 -18.95 22.21
C GLN A 454 13.20 -19.63 21.47
N VAL A 455 12.94 -19.26 20.21
CA VAL A 455 11.94 -19.92 19.36
C VAL A 455 12.37 -21.36 19.03
N ALA A 456 13.64 -21.60 18.73
CA ALA A 456 14.17 -22.94 18.48
C ALA A 456 14.06 -23.85 19.72
N GLU A 457 14.41 -23.34 20.90
CA GLU A 457 14.30 -24.07 22.17
C GLU A 457 12.83 -24.38 22.52
N LEU A 458 11.91 -23.42 22.32
CA LEU A 458 10.47 -23.63 22.54
C LEU A 458 9.85 -24.58 21.53
N SER A 459 10.24 -24.50 20.25
CA SER A 459 9.79 -25.42 19.19
C SER A 459 10.23 -26.86 19.49
N SER A 460 11.48 -27.05 19.93
CA SER A 460 11.98 -28.34 20.41
C SER A 460 11.16 -28.88 21.58
N LYS A 461 10.85 -28.04 22.59
CA LYS A 461 10.00 -28.42 23.73
C LYS A 461 8.56 -28.76 23.30
N VAL A 462 7.99 -28.07 22.31
CA VAL A 462 6.65 -28.40 21.76
C VAL A 462 6.67 -29.75 21.03
N ASN A 463 7.72 -30.06 20.27
CA ASN A 463 7.88 -31.33 19.57
C ASN A 463 8.10 -32.52 20.53
N LEU A 464 8.76 -32.29 21.67
CA LEU A 464 8.86 -33.27 22.76
C LEU A 464 7.51 -33.48 23.48
N LEU A 465 6.71 -32.42 23.63
CA LEU A 465 5.35 -32.54 24.18
C LEU A 465 4.38 -33.26 23.25
N SER A 466 4.41 -33.01 21.93
CA SER A 466 3.56 -33.71 20.96
C SER A 466 3.92 -35.20 20.82
N SER A 467 5.21 -35.54 20.83
CA SER A 467 5.68 -36.93 20.82
C SER A 467 5.34 -37.68 22.12
N SER A 468 5.43 -37.04 23.29
CA SER A 468 5.00 -37.66 24.56
C SER A 468 3.48 -37.91 24.63
N GLN A 469 2.64 -37.00 24.12
CA GLN A 469 1.19 -37.24 23.99
C GLN A 469 0.88 -38.39 23.03
N SER A 470 1.66 -38.52 21.95
CA SER A 470 1.56 -39.62 20.99
C SER A 470 1.90 -40.98 21.64
N GLN A 471 2.95 -41.02 22.46
CA GLN A 471 3.32 -42.22 23.23
C GLN A 471 2.31 -42.58 24.32
N GLN A 472 1.67 -41.59 24.99
CA GLN A 472 0.60 -41.86 25.95
C GLN A 472 -0.66 -42.44 25.27
N ARG A 473 -1.02 -41.97 24.07
CA ARG A 473 -2.10 -42.60 23.27
C ARG A 473 -1.76 -44.03 22.84
N ALA A 474 -0.52 -44.30 22.43
CA ALA A 474 -0.08 -45.66 22.09
C ALA A 474 -0.04 -46.59 23.31
N GLY A 475 0.44 -46.12 24.45
CA GLY A 475 0.51 -46.88 25.71
C GLY A 475 -0.85 -47.29 26.26
N SER A 476 -1.88 -46.44 26.09
CA SER A 476 -3.24 -46.77 26.51
C SER A 476 -3.88 -47.89 25.68
N SER A 477 -3.49 -48.04 24.40
CA SER A 477 -3.97 -49.12 23.54
C SER A 477 -3.41 -50.49 23.97
N ASN A 478 -2.13 -50.54 24.36
CA ASN A 478 -1.46 -51.79 24.74
C ASN A 478 -1.91 -52.38 26.10
N ASN A 479 -2.57 -51.61 26.97
CA ASN A 479 -3.15 -52.15 28.21
C ASN A 479 -4.55 -52.75 28.04
N TYR A 480 -5.25 -52.52 26.92
CA TYR A 480 -6.56 -53.12 26.67
C TYR A 480 -6.49 -54.59 26.20
N ASN A 481 -5.32 -55.02 25.70
CA ASN A 481 -5.08 -56.40 25.23
C ASN A 481 -4.41 -57.33 26.26
N LYS A 482 -4.27 -56.90 27.53
CA LYS A 482 -3.71 -57.74 28.63
C LYS A 482 -4.75 -58.31 29.59
N GLY A 483 -6.04 -58.16 29.30
CA GLY A 483 -7.16 -58.66 30.11
C GLY A 483 -7.89 -59.90 29.59
N LYS A 484 -7.53 -60.44 28.41
CA LYS A 484 -8.19 -61.61 27.81
C LYS A 484 -7.18 -62.57 27.15
N ASN A 485 -6.44 -63.30 27.97
CA ASN A 485 -5.98 -64.66 27.69
C ASN A 485 -5.26 -65.23 28.93
N GLY A 486 -6.01 -65.97 29.75
CA GLY A 486 -5.50 -66.63 30.95
C GLY A 486 -6.47 -67.72 31.39
N GLY A 487 -6.29 -68.93 30.87
CA GLY A 487 -7.29 -69.97 31.09
C GLY A 487 -7.10 -71.32 30.40
N TYR A 488 -5.87 -71.76 30.11
CA TYR A 488 -5.57 -73.21 29.98
C TYR A 488 -4.11 -73.47 30.38
N GLN A 489 -3.92 -74.27 31.42
CA GLN A 489 -2.60 -74.78 31.82
C GLN A 489 -2.27 -76.04 31.04
N ALA A 490 -1.07 -76.11 30.47
CA ALA A 490 -0.40 -77.36 30.15
C ALA A 490 1.06 -77.24 30.60
N ARG A 491 1.54 -78.24 31.34
CA ARG A 491 2.92 -78.29 31.87
C ARG A 491 3.92 -78.54 30.73
N SER A 492 5.08 -77.91 30.80
CA SER A 492 6.32 -78.55 30.33
C SER A 492 7.34 -78.57 31.47
N VAL A 493 8.00 -79.72 31.60
CA VAL A 493 9.23 -79.88 32.39
C VAL A 493 10.35 -79.28 31.55
N GLY A 494 11.30 -78.59 32.17
CA GLY A 494 12.39 -77.92 31.45
C GLY A 494 13.52 -78.86 31.06
N ASP A 495 14.45 -78.37 30.23
CA ASP A 495 15.88 -78.66 30.40
C ASP A 495 16.77 -77.56 29.78
N GLN A 496 18.08 -77.69 30.02
CA GLN A 496 19.18 -76.77 29.74
C GLN A 496 19.68 -76.86 28.27
N GLY A 497 20.55 -75.93 27.84
CA GLY A 497 21.31 -76.10 26.59
C GLY A 497 22.17 -74.92 26.12
N HIS A 498 23.50 -75.07 26.22
CA HIS A 498 24.53 -74.18 25.66
C HIS A 498 24.50 -74.01 24.13
N GLY A 499 25.16 -72.95 23.61
CA GLY A 499 25.65 -72.93 22.23
C GLY A 499 26.38 -71.63 21.83
N GLN A 500 27.71 -71.68 21.68
CA GLN A 500 28.53 -70.58 21.13
C GLN A 500 28.76 -70.73 19.61
N ASN A 501 29.32 -69.65 19.03
CA ASN A 501 30.35 -69.62 17.97
C ASN A 501 29.99 -69.47 16.47
N ARG A 502 30.46 -68.32 15.94
CA ARG A 502 31.43 -68.15 14.83
C ARG A 502 31.05 -68.38 13.34
N SER A 503 31.23 -67.26 12.61
CA SER A 503 32.15 -67.09 11.46
C SER A 503 31.77 -67.52 10.03
N GLY A 504 32.28 -66.75 9.06
CA GLY A 504 32.30 -67.02 7.62
C GLY A 504 31.21 -66.26 6.83
N GLY A 505 31.50 -65.56 5.73
CA GLY A 505 32.79 -65.22 5.11
C GLY A 505 32.65 -64.75 3.65
N ALA A 506 33.59 -63.92 3.17
CA ALA A 506 33.97 -63.66 1.75
C ALA A 506 32.86 -63.22 0.75
N SER A 507 32.88 -61.98 0.24
CA SER A 507 33.64 -61.48 -0.95
C SER A 507 32.70 -61.33 -2.19
N ALA A 508 32.97 -60.57 -3.25
CA ALA A 508 34.11 -59.72 -3.63
C ALA A 508 33.69 -58.62 -4.63
N GLY A 509 34.56 -57.61 -4.83
CA GLY A 509 34.87 -57.06 -6.16
C GLY A 509 34.08 -55.84 -6.66
N GLY A 510 34.78 -54.72 -6.90
CA GLY A 510 34.20 -53.55 -7.60
C GLY A 510 34.91 -52.19 -7.39
N ALA A 511 36.24 -52.12 -7.41
CA ALA A 511 36.97 -50.83 -7.52
C ALA A 511 36.77 -50.25 -8.94
N SER A 512 36.76 -48.92 -9.17
CA SER A 512 37.87 -47.95 -9.08
C SER A 512 37.32 -46.52 -8.86
N SER A 513 37.82 -45.68 -7.94
CA SER A 513 39.07 -44.88 -7.95
C SER A 513 39.17 -43.85 -9.11
N SER A 514 39.55 -42.58 -8.92
CA SER A 514 39.88 -41.82 -7.69
C SER A 514 40.24 -40.35 -7.97
N ASN A 515 39.96 -39.47 -6.99
CA ASN A 515 40.75 -38.31 -6.53
C ASN A 515 41.11 -37.10 -7.42
N SER A 516 40.87 -35.92 -6.78
CA SER A 516 41.71 -34.70 -6.74
C SER A 516 41.96 -33.90 -8.02
N GLY A 517 42.02 -32.56 -8.01
CA GLY A 517 41.92 -31.59 -6.90
C GLY A 517 42.89 -30.41 -7.12
N ARG A 518 42.60 -29.24 -6.52
CA ARG A 518 43.40 -27.97 -6.61
C ARG A 518 43.43 -27.29 -8.00
N GLU A 519 43.75 -26.01 -8.16
CA GLU A 519 43.48 -24.76 -7.40
C GLU A 519 43.98 -23.59 -8.30
N TYR A 520 43.54 -22.34 -8.07
CA TYR A 520 44.10 -21.07 -8.58
C TYR A 520 44.60 -20.94 -10.05
N HIS A 521 44.00 -20.01 -10.83
CA HIS A 521 44.63 -18.70 -11.10
C HIS A 521 43.76 -17.78 -12.00
N ARG A 522 43.83 -16.46 -11.74
CA ARG A 522 43.43 -15.39 -12.70
C ARG A 522 44.45 -15.27 -13.84
N PRO A 523 44.04 -14.67 -14.97
CA PRO A 523 44.90 -13.74 -15.70
C PRO A 523 44.32 -12.32 -15.83
N ARG A 524 45.23 -11.34 -15.89
CA ARG A 524 45.04 -9.94 -16.33
C ARG A 524 45.87 -9.76 -17.61
N ASN A 525 45.33 -9.06 -18.61
CA ASN A 525 46.02 -8.14 -19.56
C ASN A 525 44.99 -7.75 -20.66
N ASN A 526 44.80 -6.49 -21.10
CA ASN A 526 45.66 -5.36 -21.52
C ASN A 526 46.07 -5.35 -23.01
N GLY A 527 45.67 -4.27 -23.72
CA GLY A 527 46.15 -3.86 -25.06
C GLY A 527 45.27 -4.34 -26.24
N GLY A 528 44.91 -3.51 -27.24
CA GLY A 528 45.20 -2.09 -27.48
C GLY A 528 44.49 -1.53 -28.75
N ALA A 529 44.71 -0.25 -29.07
CA ALA A 529 44.22 0.50 -30.25
C ALA A 529 44.39 -0.26 -31.60
N SER A 530 43.66 -0.05 -32.72
CA SER A 530 43.24 1.17 -33.45
C SER A 530 42.29 0.76 -34.63
N SER A 531 41.73 1.55 -35.56
CA SER A 531 41.43 3.00 -35.77
C SER A 531 40.54 3.19 -37.02
N SER A 532 39.96 4.40 -37.17
CA SER A 532 39.58 5.08 -38.45
C SER A 532 38.67 4.40 -39.50
N SER A 533 37.47 4.98 -39.67
CA SER A 533 37.05 5.68 -40.91
C SER A 533 35.91 6.65 -40.59
#